data_AF-A0A6G3ZWI1-F1
#
_entry.id   AF-A0A6G3ZWI1-F1
#
_cell.length_a   1.000
_cell.length_b   1.000
_cell.length_c   1.000
_cell.angle_alpha   90.00
_cell.angle_beta   90.00
_cell.angle_gamma   90.00
#
_symmetry.space_group_name_H-M   'P 1'
#
loop_
_entity.id
_entity.type
_entity.pdbx_description
1 polymer ?
#
loop_
_entity_poly.entity_id
_entity_poly.type
_entity_poly.pdbx_seq_one_letter_code
_entity_poly.pdbx_strand_id
1 'polypeptide(L)' 'MTTNKKTNRLIAEKSPYLLQHAYNQVDWVPWSEEALKF' A
#
# COMPACT_ATOMS: atom_id res chain seq x y z
N MET A 1 -20.98 1.43 -12.41
CA MET A 1 -19.96 0.35 -12.45
C MET A 1 -18.90 0.68 -11.41
N THR A 2 -18.88 -0.03 -10.28
CA THR A 2 -17.85 0.17 -9.24
C THR A 2 -16.57 -0.54 -9.69
N THR A 3 -15.63 0.21 -10.25
CA THR A 3 -14.28 -0.32 -10.47
C THR A 3 -13.64 -0.48 -9.09
N ASN A 4 -13.62 -1.72 -8.59
CA ASN A 4 -12.98 -2.05 -7.33
C ASN A 4 -11.47 -1.87 -7.51
N LYS A 5 -10.98 -0.64 -7.30
CA LYS A 5 -9.55 -0.34 -7.39
C LYS A 5 -8.85 -1.12 -6.27
N LYS A 6 -8.13 -2.16 -6.66
CA LYS A 6 -7.29 -2.96 -5.76
C LYS A 6 -6.32 -2.03 -5.03
N THR A 7 -6.36 -2.07 -3.71
CA THR A 7 -5.39 -1.38 -2.85
C THR A 7 -4.28 -2.34 -2.44
N ASN A 8 -3.07 -1.82 -2.25
CA ASN A 8 -1.97 -2.51 -1.57
C ASN A 8 -1.99 -2.25 -0.06
N ARG A 9 -0.98 -2.74 0.65
CA ARG A 9 -0.90 -2.68 2.12
C ARG A 9 -0.74 -1.26 2.69
N LEU A 10 -0.34 -0.28 1.87
CA LEU A 10 -0.23 1.11 2.30
C LEU A 10 -1.57 1.76 2.66
N ILE A 11 -2.71 1.17 2.30
CA ILE A 11 -4.03 1.71 2.65
C ILE A 11 -4.28 1.80 4.17
N ALA A 12 -3.53 1.04 4.96
CA ALA A 12 -3.61 1.04 6.43
C ALA A 12 -2.66 2.07 7.09
N GLU A 13 -1.82 2.76 6.31
CA GLU A 13 -0.87 3.72 6.84
C GLU A 13 -1.53 5.05 7.21
N LYS A 14 -0.92 5.79 8.14
CA LYS A 14 -1.41 7.12 8.56
C LYS A 14 -0.78 8.25 7.76
N SER A 15 0.38 8.00 7.14
CA SER A 15 1.10 9.01 6.37
C SER A 15 0.32 9.37 5.10
N PRO A 16 -0.01 10.66 4.87
CA PRO A 16 -0.67 11.09 3.65
C PRO A 16 0.10 10.69 2.38
N TYR A 17 1.44 10.72 2.46
CA TYR A 17 2.33 10.32 1.37
C TYR A 17 2.17 8.83 1.02
N LEU A 18 2.12 7.95 2.01
CA LEU A 18 1.95 6.50 1.77
C LEU A 18 0.56 6.17 1.25
N LEU A 19 -0.47 6.83 1.77
CA LEU A 19 -1.85 6.67 1.31
C LEU A 19 -2.04 7.09 -0.15
N GLN A 20 -1.28 8.08 -0.62
CA GLN A 20 -1.29 8.48 -2.03
C GLN A 20 -0.85 7.33 -2.97
N HIS A 21 -0.04 6.39 -2.48
CA HIS A 21 0.46 5.25 -3.23
C HIS A 21 -0.31 3.94 -2.98
N ALA A 22 -1.38 3.97 -2.17
CA ALA A 22 -2.15 2.79 -1.80
C ALA A 22 -2.88 2.11 -2.97
N TYR A 23 -3.12 2.83 -4.07
CA TYR A 23 -3.83 2.33 -5.26
C TYR A 23 -2.90 2.02 -6.45
N ASN A 24 -1.58 2.05 -6.23
CA ASN A 24 -0.62 1.67 -7.26
C ASN A 24 -0.70 0.16 -7.57
N GLN A 25 -0.43 -0.22 -8.82
CA GLN A 25 -0.47 -1.63 -9.25
C GLN A 25 0.62 -2.48 -8.58
N VAL A 26 1.73 -1.85 -8.19
CA VAL A 26 2.78 -2.47 -7.38
C VAL A 26 2.23 -2.69 -5.96
N ASP A 27 2.37 -3.92 -5.45
CA ASP A 27 1.98 -4.27 -4.08
C ASP A 27 3.01 -3.73 -3.07
N TRP A 28 2.98 -2.41 -2.88
CA TRP A 28 3.84 -1.74 -1.91
C TRP A 28 3.50 -2.20 -0.50
N VAL A 29 4.56 -2.38 0.28
CA VAL A 29 4.52 -2.65 1.70
C VAL A 29 5.16 -1.49 2.45
N PRO A 30 4.65 -1.13 3.64
CA PRO A 30 5.37 -0.21 4.49
C PRO A 30 6.73 -0.83 4.86
N TRP A 31 7.74 0.01 5.02
CA TRP A 31 9.05 -0.43 5.46
C TRP A 31 8.97 -0.94 6.90
N SER A 32 9.32 -2.19 7.11
CA SER A 32 9.39 -2.82 8.44
C SER A 32 10.44 -3.92 8.44
N GLU A 33 10.82 -4.43 9.61
CA GLU A 33 11.72 -5.58 9.69
C GLU A 33 11.14 -6.82 9.00
N GLU A 34 9.82 -6.98 9.01
CA GLU A 34 9.11 -8.03 8.30
C GLU A 34 9.18 -7.85 6.78
N ALA A 35 9.16 -6.61 6.29
CA ALA A 35 9.30 -6.32 4.87
C ALA A 35 10.69 -6.69 4.31
N LEU A 36 11.70 -6.77 5.19
CA LEU A 36 13.08 -7.14 4.85
C LEU A 36 13.38 -8.63 4.99
N LYS A 37 12.46 -9.41 5.56
CA LYS A 37 12.59 -10.86 5.68
C LYS A 37 12.06 -11.48 4.37
N PHE A 38 12.91 -12.23 3.69
CA PHE A 38 12.61 -12.94 2.44
C PHE A 38 12.14 -14.37 2.70
#